data_AF-A0A949PBH9-F1
#
_entry.id   AF-A0A949PBH9-F1
#
_cell.length_a   1.000
_cell.length_b   1.000
_cell.length_c   1.000
_cell.angle_alpha   90.00
_cell.angle_beta   90.00
_cell.angle_gamma   90.00
#
_symmetry.space_group_name_H-M   'P 1'
#
loop_
_entity.id
_entity.type
_entity.pdbx_description
1 polymer ?
#
loop_
_entity_poly.entity_id
_entity_poly.type
_entity_poly.pdbx_seq_one_letter_code
_entity_poly.pdbx_strand_id
1 'polypeptide(L)'
;MKKILLVTLCLFTSLFCSAQIIYEEFYSTKLDETRKLKIQLPRNYEANSEKVYPIVIVLDADYLFEPVAGNVDYFSYWEDMPESIVVGVMQGDKRYDDCNYDDTNFLPSDKGVDFFEFIGLELVPFVDENYRTAKFIIGVGHDFTANFLNYYLFKDPPLFNGYINLSPDLAPLMDERLPERIPSIETKVYYYMATGTDDIQDLMENAEALNKSLVGLKSKKFEYFYDNFDGATHYSLAGRGIPNALEKIFSVYRPISKKEFKDVIMKLETPIHLYLTEKYQTIEDLFGLTNPIRVNDFIATATAAEKKKQWESLREIATLAKKQYPDTALGFYYLGRYYEETGEPKKAMRTYQGAYDKEEVEFITTDMLLDKADKIKEDFGY
;
A
#
# COMPACT_ATOMS: atom_id res chain seq x y z
N MET A 1 6.38 45.52 -26.83
CA MET A 1 7.08 44.91 -25.68
C MET A 1 6.15 44.12 -24.75
N LYS A 2 5.01 44.65 -24.31
CA LYS A 2 4.06 43.91 -23.44
C LYS A 2 3.46 42.62 -24.04
N LYS A 3 3.26 42.57 -25.37
CA LYS A 3 2.76 41.35 -26.06
C LYS A 3 3.84 40.28 -26.26
N ILE A 4 5.13 40.64 -26.23
CA ILE A 4 6.24 39.68 -26.35
C ILE A 4 6.47 38.99 -24.99
N LEU A 5 6.33 39.74 -23.88
CA LEU A 5 6.47 39.21 -22.53
C LEU A 5 5.43 38.10 -22.22
N LEU A 6 4.20 38.24 -22.72
CA LEU A 6 3.13 37.26 -22.53
C LEU A 6 3.38 35.94 -23.30
N VAL A 7 4.03 36.01 -24.47
CA VAL A 7 4.36 34.82 -25.28
C VAL A 7 5.54 34.06 -24.65
N THR A 8 6.52 34.76 -24.07
CA THR A 8 7.57 34.12 -23.26
C THR A 8 7.05 33.54 -21.95
N LEU A 9 6.01 34.12 -21.34
CA LEU A 9 5.42 33.58 -20.10
C LEU A 9 4.63 32.28 -20.35
N CYS A 10 3.97 32.14 -21.50
CA CYS A 10 3.31 30.88 -21.89
C CYS A 10 4.31 29.78 -22.32
N LEU A 11 5.55 30.12 -22.69
CA LEU A 11 6.60 29.15 -23.03
C LEU A 11 7.32 28.57 -21.81
N PHE A 12 7.17 29.16 -20.62
CA PHE A 12 7.75 28.66 -19.37
C PHE A 12 6.76 27.87 -18.49
N THR A 13 5.50 27.71 -18.92
CA THR A 13 4.48 26.95 -18.18
C THR A 13 4.29 25.51 -18.66
N SER A 14 5.15 24.99 -19.54
CA SER A 14 5.24 23.54 -19.75
C SER A 14 6.04 22.90 -18.62
N LEU A 15 5.53 23.01 -17.39
CA LEU A 15 5.82 21.99 -16.38
C LEU A 15 5.16 20.73 -16.92
N PHE A 16 5.95 19.89 -17.59
CA PHE A 16 5.56 18.53 -17.97
C PHE A 16 5.37 17.73 -16.67
N CYS A 17 4.23 17.90 -16.02
CA CYS A 17 3.74 16.89 -15.10
C CYS A 17 3.00 15.87 -15.96
N SER A 18 3.76 14.93 -16.51
CA SER A 18 3.21 13.79 -17.22
C SER A 18 3.54 12.55 -16.41
N ALA A 19 2.57 12.06 -15.65
CA ALA A 19 2.49 10.64 -15.36
C ALA A 19 2.19 9.94 -16.70
N GLN A 20 3.21 9.81 -17.55
CA GLN A 20 3.11 9.12 -18.82
C GLN A 20 3.64 7.71 -18.64
N ILE A 21 2.92 6.74 -19.20
CA ILE A 21 3.37 5.35 -19.27
C ILE A 21 4.65 5.32 -20.10
N ILE A 22 5.72 4.80 -19.50
CA ILE A 22 7.01 4.56 -20.13
C ILE A 22 6.93 3.20 -20.83
N TYR A 23 7.38 3.15 -22.09
CA TYR A 23 7.51 1.91 -22.83
C TYR A 23 9.01 1.59 -22.91
N GLU A 24 9.38 0.42 -22.42
CA GLU A 24 10.78 -0.02 -22.36
C GLU A 24 10.95 -1.34 -23.14
N GLU A 25 12.06 -1.46 -23.88
CA GLU A 25 12.45 -2.71 -24.52
C GLU A 25 13.61 -3.33 -23.73
N PHE A 26 13.38 -4.49 -23.14
CA PHE A 26 14.33 -5.18 -22.28
C PHE A 26 14.79 -6.48 -22.94
N TYR A 27 16.09 -6.62 -23.25
CA TYR A 27 16.63 -7.88 -23.74
C TYR A 27 16.87 -8.85 -22.56
N SER A 28 16.13 -9.96 -22.55
CA SER A 28 16.24 -11.00 -21.54
C SER A 28 17.22 -12.08 -21.99
N THR A 29 18.23 -12.36 -21.17
CA THR A 29 19.17 -13.46 -21.42
C THR A 29 18.55 -14.82 -21.08
N LYS A 30 17.58 -14.84 -20.15
CA LYS A 30 16.81 -16.04 -19.81
C LYS A 30 15.92 -16.50 -20.96
N LEU A 31 15.26 -15.55 -21.62
CA LEU A 31 14.31 -15.84 -22.69
C LEU A 31 14.96 -15.88 -24.09
N ASP A 32 16.18 -15.33 -24.20
CA ASP A 32 16.91 -15.04 -25.45
C ASP A 32 16.09 -14.19 -26.44
N GLU A 33 15.43 -13.17 -25.90
CA GLU A 33 14.61 -12.26 -26.70
C GLU A 33 14.36 -10.92 -26.00
N THR A 34 13.91 -9.94 -26.78
CA THR A 34 13.49 -8.64 -26.25
C THR A 34 12.02 -8.70 -25.79
N ARG A 35 11.78 -8.33 -24.53
CA ARG A 35 10.45 -8.15 -23.93
C ARG A 35 10.08 -6.67 -23.86
N LYS A 36 8.81 -6.39 -24.11
CA LYS A 36 8.25 -5.03 -24.02
C LYS A 36 7.62 -4.84 -22.66
N LEU A 37 8.01 -3.77 -21.98
CA LEU A 37 7.50 -3.41 -20.67
C LEU A 37 6.69 -2.11 -20.76
N LYS A 38 5.62 -2.03 -19.96
CA LYS A 38 4.93 -0.78 -19.64
C LYS A 38 5.26 -0.41 -18.20
N ILE A 39 5.70 0.82 -17.95
CA ILE A 39 6.09 1.28 -16.61
C ILE A 39 5.33 2.56 -16.28
N GLN A 40 4.63 2.58 -15.14
CA GLN A 40 4.01 3.78 -14.58
C GLN A 40 4.72 4.14 -13.27
N LEU A 41 5.32 5.32 -13.26
CA LEU A 41 5.86 5.91 -12.04
C LEU A 41 4.77 6.66 -11.28
N PRO A 42 4.85 6.72 -9.93
CA PRO A 42 3.98 7.55 -9.12
C PRO A 42 3.99 9.01 -9.54
N ARG A 43 2.91 9.72 -9.19
CA ARG A 43 2.87 11.18 -9.32
C ARG A 43 4.02 11.79 -8.54
N ASN A 44 4.63 12.83 -9.09
CA ASN A 44 5.72 13.56 -8.43
C ASN A 44 6.91 12.66 -8.04
N TYR A 45 7.17 11.58 -8.78
CA TYR A 45 8.31 10.69 -8.53
C TYR A 45 9.62 11.46 -8.31
N GLU A 46 9.88 12.49 -9.11
CA GLU A 46 11.09 13.33 -9.03
C GLU A 46 11.09 14.39 -7.91
N ALA A 47 9.99 14.57 -7.18
CA ALA A 47 9.90 15.61 -6.15
C ALA A 47 10.64 15.24 -4.85
N ASN A 48 10.85 13.95 -4.59
CA ASN A 48 11.56 13.46 -3.42
C ASN A 48 12.51 12.32 -3.79
N SER A 49 13.82 12.60 -3.82
CA SER A 49 14.86 11.63 -4.17
C SER A 49 15.08 10.54 -3.13
N GLU A 50 14.62 10.74 -1.89
CA GLU A 50 14.82 9.80 -0.79
C GLU A 50 13.65 8.81 -0.66
N LYS A 51 12.55 9.04 -1.39
CA LYS A 51 11.36 8.18 -1.32
C LYS A 51 11.54 6.92 -2.15
N VAL A 52 11.21 5.78 -1.56
CA VAL A 52 11.13 4.46 -2.19
C VAL A 52 9.68 4.03 -2.36
N TYR A 53 9.43 3.15 -3.33
CA TYR A 53 8.08 2.80 -3.78
C TYR A 53 7.90 1.29 -3.91
N PRO A 54 6.80 0.69 -3.38
CA PRO A 54 6.45 -0.69 -3.67
C PRO A 54 6.31 -0.94 -5.18
N ILE A 55 6.50 -2.18 -5.59
CA ILE A 55 6.44 -2.60 -6.99
C ILE A 55 5.17 -3.41 -7.22
N VAL A 56 4.43 -3.10 -8.29
CA VAL A 56 3.30 -3.91 -8.78
C VAL A 56 3.65 -4.47 -10.14
N ILE A 57 4.04 -5.74 -10.19
CA ILE A 57 4.30 -6.50 -11.41
C ILE A 57 2.96 -6.98 -11.99
N VAL A 58 2.70 -6.63 -13.25
CA VAL A 58 1.47 -6.99 -13.96
C VAL A 58 1.81 -7.91 -15.13
N LEU A 59 1.35 -9.16 -15.05
CA LEU A 59 1.36 -10.08 -16.18
C LEU A 59 0.16 -9.77 -17.09
N ASP A 60 0.23 -10.17 -18.36
CA ASP A 60 -0.75 -9.80 -19.39
C ASP A 60 -0.96 -8.27 -19.53
N ALA A 61 0.13 -7.50 -19.49
CA ALA A 61 0.08 -6.04 -19.52
C ALA A 61 -0.47 -5.44 -20.83
N ASP A 62 -0.75 -6.28 -21.82
CA ASP A 62 -1.47 -5.93 -23.05
C ASP A 62 -2.88 -5.43 -22.77
N TYR A 63 -3.57 -5.97 -21.75
CA TYR A 63 -4.92 -5.54 -21.33
C TYR A 63 -5.08 -5.30 -19.83
N LEU A 64 -4.23 -5.89 -18.98
CA LEU A 64 -4.38 -5.81 -17.52
C LEU A 64 -3.67 -4.60 -16.91
N PHE A 65 -2.76 -3.96 -17.66
CA PHE A 65 -1.95 -2.85 -17.16
C PHE A 65 -2.79 -1.64 -16.77
N GLU A 66 -3.65 -1.14 -17.66
CA GLU A 66 -4.40 0.10 -17.42
C GLU A 66 -5.38 -0.02 -16.24
N PRO A 67 -6.15 -1.12 -16.08
CA PRO A 67 -6.96 -1.35 -14.88
C PRO A 67 -6.15 -1.34 -13.58
N VAL A 68 -4.96 -1.96 -13.57
CA VAL A 68 -4.09 -1.98 -12.39
C VAL A 68 -3.50 -0.59 -12.13
N ALA A 69 -2.85 -0.02 -13.13
CA ALA A 69 -2.14 1.25 -13.04
C ALA A 69 -3.06 2.41 -12.66
N GLY A 70 -4.30 2.44 -13.19
CA GLY A 70 -5.31 3.43 -12.85
C GLY A 70 -5.78 3.32 -11.40
N ASN A 71 -6.01 2.11 -10.88
CA ASN A 71 -6.39 1.92 -9.48
C ASN A 71 -5.23 2.23 -8.52
N VAL A 72 -3.99 1.86 -8.90
CA VAL A 72 -2.79 2.22 -8.13
C VAL A 72 -2.65 3.74 -8.03
N ASP A 73 -2.77 4.47 -9.13
CA ASP A 73 -2.72 5.94 -9.13
C ASP A 73 -3.85 6.55 -8.30
N TYR A 74 -5.08 6.05 -8.46
CA TYR A 74 -6.24 6.57 -7.76
C TYR A 74 -6.16 6.36 -6.23
N PHE A 75 -5.86 5.14 -5.78
CA PHE A 75 -5.75 4.88 -4.35
C PHE A 75 -4.51 5.52 -3.72
N SER A 76 -3.43 5.69 -4.47
CA SER A 76 -2.26 6.45 -4.01
C SER A 76 -2.62 7.92 -3.78
N TYR A 77 -3.40 8.52 -4.69
CA TYR A 77 -3.85 9.91 -4.55
C TYR A 77 -4.69 10.14 -3.29
N TRP A 78 -5.53 9.18 -2.91
CA TRP A 78 -6.34 9.24 -1.68
C TRP A 78 -5.64 8.69 -0.44
N GLU A 79 -4.35 8.34 -0.56
CA GLU A 79 -3.55 7.75 0.51
C GLU A 79 -4.11 6.43 1.09
N ASP A 80 -5.00 5.77 0.37
CA ASP A 80 -5.53 4.44 0.73
C ASP A 80 -4.51 3.32 0.45
N MET A 81 -3.55 3.58 -0.43
CA MET A 81 -2.34 2.78 -0.63
C MET A 81 -1.11 3.68 -0.80
N PRO A 82 0.12 3.18 -0.58
CA PRO A 82 1.30 3.95 -0.90
C PRO A 82 1.46 4.10 -2.41
N GLU A 83 1.98 5.26 -2.82
CA GLU A 83 2.53 5.46 -4.16
C GLU A 83 3.42 4.28 -4.55
N SER A 84 3.16 3.67 -5.71
CA SER A 84 3.82 2.43 -6.14
C SER A 84 4.21 2.50 -7.62
N ILE A 85 5.30 1.86 -7.99
CA ILE A 85 5.74 1.70 -9.38
C ILE A 85 5.00 0.50 -9.97
N VAL A 86 4.32 0.69 -11.10
CA VAL A 86 3.63 -0.40 -11.81
C VAL A 86 4.44 -0.81 -13.02
N VAL A 87 4.81 -2.08 -13.12
CA VAL A 87 5.63 -2.64 -14.20
C VAL A 87 4.87 -3.79 -14.85
N GLY A 88 4.44 -3.60 -16.09
CA GLY A 88 3.72 -4.59 -16.86
C GLY A 88 4.60 -5.28 -17.89
N VAL A 89 4.48 -6.60 -17.99
CA VAL A 89 5.09 -7.40 -19.06
C VAL A 89 4.06 -7.63 -20.17
N MET A 90 4.34 -7.11 -21.38
CA MET A 90 3.48 -7.33 -22.54
C MET A 90 3.81 -8.69 -23.16
N GLN A 91 2.96 -9.68 -22.92
CA GLN A 91 3.18 -11.07 -23.32
C GLN A 91 2.51 -11.37 -24.66
N GLY A 92 1.33 -10.79 -24.92
CA GLY A 92 0.50 -11.12 -26.08
C GLY A 92 0.31 -12.63 -26.23
N ASP A 93 0.54 -13.14 -27.44
CA ASP A 93 0.41 -14.58 -27.73
C ASP A 93 1.46 -15.45 -27.03
N LYS A 94 2.57 -14.87 -26.52
CA LYS A 94 3.62 -15.63 -25.81
C LYS A 94 3.20 -16.06 -24.42
N ARG A 95 2.06 -15.58 -23.89
CA ARG A 95 1.58 -15.94 -22.56
C ARG A 95 1.45 -17.46 -22.36
N TYR A 96 1.13 -18.21 -23.42
CA TYR A 96 1.03 -19.67 -23.37
C TYR A 96 2.39 -20.35 -23.20
N ASP A 97 3.40 -19.90 -23.95
CA ASP A 97 4.77 -20.41 -23.82
C ASP A 97 5.40 -19.97 -22.48
N ASP A 98 5.18 -18.72 -22.09
CA ASP A 98 5.67 -18.11 -20.85
C ASP A 98 5.10 -18.80 -19.59
N CYS A 99 3.88 -19.33 -19.68
CA CYS A 99 3.20 -20.01 -18.58
C CYS A 99 3.18 -21.54 -18.73
N ASN A 100 4.02 -22.09 -19.62
CA ASN A 100 4.09 -23.52 -19.87
C ASN A 100 4.55 -24.31 -18.63
N TYR A 101 4.01 -25.52 -18.47
CA TYR A 101 4.36 -26.46 -17.41
C TYR A 101 4.50 -27.88 -17.94
N ASP A 102 5.20 -28.74 -17.20
CA ASP A 102 5.43 -30.14 -17.56
C ASP A 102 4.14 -30.97 -17.44
N ASP A 103 3.86 -31.84 -18.42
CA ASP A 103 2.64 -32.67 -18.45
C ASP A 103 2.57 -33.73 -17.34
N THR A 104 3.68 -34.01 -16.65
CA THR A 104 3.74 -35.04 -15.60
C THR A 104 3.73 -34.43 -14.22
N ASN A 105 4.56 -33.41 -13.98
CA ASN A 105 4.72 -32.80 -12.68
C ASN A 105 4.04 -31.43 -12.56
N PHE A 106 3.54 -30.83 -13.64
CA PHE A 106 2.79 -29.56 -13.64
C PHE A 106 3.52 -28.38 -12.98
N LEU A 107 4.86 -28.43 -12.93
CA LEU A 107 5.73 -27.30 -12.60
C LEU A 107 6.20 -26.63 -13.89
N PRO A 108 6.65 -25.36 -13.85
CA PRO A 108 7.13 -24.67 -15.04
C PRO A 108 8.17 -25.50 -15.79
N SER A 109 8.06 -25.55 -17.11
CA SER A 109 8.95 -26.31 -18.00
C SER A 109 9.23 -25.53 -19.28
N ASP A 110 10.34 -25.84 -19.96
CA ASP A 110 10.78 -25.16 -21.17
C ASP A 110 10.74 -23.62 -21.00
N LYS A 111 9.98 -22.92 -21.86
CA LYS A 111 9.80 -21.46 -21.80
C LYS A 111 9.17 -20.96 -20.51
N GLY A 112 8.42 -21.81 -19.79
CA GLY A 112 7.89 -21.50 -18.48
C GLY A 112 8.97 -21.35 -17.40
N VAL A 113 10.04 -22.17 -17.44
CA VAL A 113 11.19 -22.00 -16.52
C VAL A 113 11.96 -20.74 -16.88
N ASP A 114 12.20 -20.51 -18.18
CA ASP A 114 12.90 -19.32 -18.65
C ASP A 114 12.16 -18.05 -18.22
N PHE A 115 10.82 -18.02 -18.34
CA PHE A 115 10.00 -16.90 -17.92
C PHE A 115 9.96 -16.75 -16.39
N PHE A 116 9.92 -17.86 -15.66
CA PHE A 116 10.02 -17.85 -14.20
C PHE A 116 11.33 -17.19 -13.72
N GLU A 117 12.44 -17.56 -14.36
CA GLU A 117 13.75 -16.98 -14.07
C GLU A 117 13.87 -15.53 -14.55
N PHE A 118 13.29 -15.17 -15.71
CA PHE A 118 13.26 -13.79 -16.19
C PHE A 118 12.63 -12.85 -15.15
N ILE A 119 11.44 -13.16 -14.63
CA ILE A 119 10.78 -12.27 -13.66
C ILE A 119 11.63 -12.10 -12.39
N GLY A 120 12.09 -13.22 -11.81
CA GLY A 120 12.76 -13.20 -10.52
C GLY A 120 14.25 -12.79 -10.55
N LEU A 121 14.95 -13.07 -11.66
CA LEU A 121 16.40 -12.88 -11.77
C LEU A 121 16.81 -11.77 -12.75
N GLU A 122 15.89 -11.25 -13.57
CA GLU A 122 16.19 -10.16 -14.51
C GLU A 122 15.25 -8.97 -14.33
N LEU A 123 13.93 -9.15 -14.42
CA LEU A 123 12.97 -8.05 -14.36
C LEU A 123 12.96 -7.33 -13.01
N VAL A 124 12.81 -8.08 -11.91
CA VAL A 124 12.81 -7.46 -10.58
C VAL A 124 14.13 -6.74 -10.29
N PRO A 125 15.32 -7.33 -10.53
CA PRO A 125 16.59 -6.62 -10.42
C PRO A 125 16.71 -5.39 -11.33
N PHE A 126 16.25 -5.46 -12.57
CA PHE A 126 16.25 -4.31 -13.49
C PHE A 126 15.44 -3.15 -12.93
N VAL A 127 14.26 -3.41 -12.36
CA VAL A 127 13.43 -2.35 -11.76
C VAL A 127 14.11 -1.76 -10.52
N ASP A 128 14.74 -2.60 -9.69
CA ASP A 128 15.48 -2.19 -8.49
C ASP A 128 16.72 -1.32 -8.81
N GLU A 129 17.42 -1.63 -9.91
CA GLU A 129 18.61 -0.89 -10.36
C GLU A 129 18.27 0.46 -11.01
N ASN A 130 17.12 0.55 -11.69
CA ASN A 130 16.74 1.74 -12.47
C ASN A 130 15.77 2.67 -11.75
N TYR A 131 15.11 2.21 -10.68
CA TYR A 131 14.12 2.99 -9.94
C TYR A 131 14.28 2.83 -8.43
N ARG A 132 13.87 3.85 -7.67
CA ARG A 132 13.74 3.85 -6.21
C ARG A 132 12.65 2.89 -5.73
N THR A 133 13.02 1.66 -5.44
CA THR A 133 12.11 0.58 -5.07
C THR A 133 12.12 0.31 -3.57
N ALA A 134 10.97 -0.08 -3.04
CA ALA A 134 10.85 -0.74 -1.75
C ALA A 134 10.80 -2.26 -1.96
N LYS A 135 11.09 -3.02 -0.90
CA LYS A 135 11.13 -4.50 -0.95
C LYS A 135 9.75 -5.17 -0.97
N PHE A 136 8.67 -4.39 -1.12
CA PHE A 136 7.32 -4.92 -1.18
C PHE A 136 6.86 -5.04 -2.64
N ILE A 137 6.68 -6.28 -3.10
CA ILE A 137 6.36 -6.59 -4.49
C ILE A 137 5.01 -7.31 -4.55
N ILE A 138 4.12 -6.83 -5.41
CA ILE A 138 2.84 -7.46 -5.73
C ILE A 138 2.92 -8.04 -7.14
N GLY A 139 2.50 -9.30 -7.32
CA GLY A 139 2.22 -9.88 -8.63
C GLY A 139 0.72 -9.85 -8.94
N VAL A 140 0.35 -9.43 -10.14
CA VAL A 140 -1.04 -9.42 -10.64
C VAL A 140 -1.12 -10.24 -11.92
N GLY A 141 -2.05 -11.20 -11.96
CA GLY A 141 -2.26 -12.08 -13.09
C GLY A 141 -3.72 -12.40 -13.27
N HIS A 142 -4.06 -12.87 -14.46
CA HIS A 142 -5.40 -13.28 -14.85
C HIS A 142 -5.33 -14.61 -15.60
N ASP A 143 -6.26 -15.54 -15.34
CA ASP A 143 -6.33 -16.80 -16.10
C ASP A 143 -5.02 -17.61 -15.96
N PHE A 144 -4.35 -17.98 -17.06
CA PHE A 144 -3.06 -18.70 -17.02
C PHE A 144 -1.98 -17.97 -16.20
N THR A 145 -1.90 -16.64 -16.30
CA THR A 145 -0.85 -15.87 -15.61
C THR A 145 -1.14 -15.75 -14.11
N ALA A 146 -2.41 -15.79 -13.70
CA ALA A 146 -2.76 -15.91 -12.28
C ALA A 146 -2.24 -17.25 -11.73
N ASN A 147 -2.53 -18.37 -12.41
CA ASN A 147 -1.94 -19.65 -12.01
C ASN A 147 -0.41 -19.61 -11.95
N PHE A 148 0.23 -19.02 -12.97
CA PHE A 148 1.68 -18.95 -13.03
C PHE A 148 2.31 -18.19 -11.85
N LEU A 149 1.66 -17.13 -11.35
CA LEU A 149 2.12 -16.42 -10.16
C LEU A 149 2.25 -17.33 -8.93
N ASN A 150 1.43 -18.38 -8.83
CA ASN A 150 1.47 -19.28 -7.68
C ASN A 150 2.79 -20.06 -7.56
N TYR A 151 3.53 -20.26 -8.66
CA TYR A 151 4.84 -20.91 -8.59
C TYR A 151 5.85 -20.13 -7.74
N TYR A 152 5.70 -18.81 -7.63
CA TYR A 152 6.59 -17.99 -6.81
C TYR A 152 6.35 -18.14 -5.30
N LEU A 153 5.21 -18.69 -4.87
CA LEU A 153 4.97 -19.05 -3.47
C LEU A 153 5.87 -20.20 -3.00
N PHE A 154 6.35 -21.03 -3.93
CA PHE A 154 7.23 -22.16 -3.62
C PHE A 154 8.70 -21.76 -3.47
N LYS A 155 9.05 -20.49 -3.73
CA LYS A 155 10.35 -19.93 -3.34
C LYS A 155 10.38 -19.71 -1.83
N ASP A 156 11.57 -19.80 -1.25
CA ASP A 156 11.79 -19.55 0.17
C ASP A 156 12.92 -18.51 0.36
N PRO A 157 12.59 -17.26 0.72
CA PRO A 157 11.23 -16.71 0.88
C PRO A 157 10.47 -16.61 -0.47
N PRO A 158 9.12 -16.54 -0.45
CA PRO A 158 8.33 -16.22 -1.64
C PRO A 158 8.80 -14.93 -2.31
N LEU A 159 8.79 -14.88 -3.66
CA LEU A 159 9.27 -13.70 -4.40
C LEU A 159 8.38 -12.48 -4.15
N PHE A 160 7.07 -12.66 -4.25
CA PHE A 160 6.10 -11.59 -4.03
C PHE A 160 5.59 -11.60 -2.59
N ASN A 161 5.29 -10.40 -2.09
CA ASN A 161 4.57 -10.17 -0.83
C ASN A 161 3.06 -10.14 -1.04
N GLY A 162 2.60 -9.77 -2.24
CA GLY A 162 1.19 -9.76 -2.61
C GLY A 162 0.93 -10.57 -3.88
N TYR A 163 -0.10 -11.39 -3.89
CA TYR A 163 -0.55 -12.17 -5.04
C TYR A 163 -2.00 -11.80 -5.35
N ILE A 164 -2.26 -11.25 -6.52
CA ILE A 164 -3.60 -10.93 -7.01
C ILE A 164 -3.92 -11.90 -8.16
N ASN A 165 -4.67 -12.95 -7.84
CA ASN A 165 -5.08 -14.02 -8.75
C ASN A 165 -6.51 -13.78 -9.22
N LEU A 166 -6.68 -13.38 -10.49
CA LEU A 166 -7.98 -13.11 -11.08
C LEU A 166 -8.37 -14.31 -11.96
N SER A 167 -9.42 -15.05 -11.58
CA SER A 167 -9.92 -16.25 -12.27
C SER A 167 -8.80 -17.21 -12.71
N PRO A 168 -8.06 -17.81 -11.76
CA PRO A 168 -6.90 -18.62 -12.11
C PRO A 168 -7.29 -19.92 -12.83
N ASP A 169 -6.67 -20.17 -13.99
CA ASP A 169 -6.68 -21.50 -14.62
C ASP A 169 -5.59 -22.38 -14.01
N LEU A 170 -5.93 -23.00 -12.89
CA LEU A 170 -5.00 -23.74 -12.04
C LEU A 170 -4.41 -24.94 -12.79
N ALA A 171 -3.08 -25.01 -12.81
CA ALA A 171 -2.39 -26.21 -13.26
C ALA A 171 -2.80 -27.41 -12.38
N PRO A 172 -2.85 -28.63 -12.92
CA PRO A 172 -3.18 -29.80 -12.11
C PRO A 172 -2.28 -29.91 -10.87
N LEU A 173 -2.87 -30.36 -9.75
CA LEU A 173 -2.25 -30.42 -8.41
C LEU A 173 -1.95 -29.07 -7.75
N MET A 174 -2.14 -27.92 -8.41
CA MET A 174 -1.89 -26.61 -7.77
C MET A 174 -2.83 -26.39 -6.58
N ASP A 175 -4.07 -26.88 -6.68
CA ASP A 175 -5.09 -26.82 -5.63
C ASP A 175 -4.79 -27.70 -4.41
N GLU A 176 -3.95 -28.74 -4.58
CA GLU A 176 -3.39 -29.56 -3.50
C GLU A 176 -2.11 -28.93 -2.92
N ARG A 177 -1.21 -28.45 -3.79
CA ARG A 177 0.11 -27.93 -3.41
C ARG A 177 0.05 -26.62 -2.64
N LEU A 178 -0.88 -25.72 -2.97
CA LEU A 178 -1.02 -24.44 -2.28
C LEU A 178 -1.36 -24.64 -0.79
N PRO A 179 -2.39 -25.42 -0.42
CA PRO A 179 -2.67 -25.76 0.97
C PRO A 179 -1.49 -26.40 1.72
N GLU A 180 -0.66 -27.19 1.05
CA GLU A 180 0.54 -27.80 1.65
C GLU A 180 1.66 -26.77 1.88
N ARG A 181 1.87 -25.86 0.92
CA ARG A 181 2.93 -24.85 1.00
C ARG A 181 2.62 -23.76 2.03
N ILE A 182 1.40 -23.24 2.06
CA ILE A 182 1.03 -22.05 2.85
C ILE A 182 1.41 -22.13 4.33
N PRO A 183 1.20 -23.24 5.05
CA PRO A 183 1.59 -23.37 6.47
C PRO A 183 3.10 -23.19 6.73
N SER A 184 3.95 -23.40 5.72
CA SER A 184 5.41 -23.29 5.83
C SER A 184 5.97 -21.91 5.44
N ILE A 185 5.11 -20.95 5.11
CA ILE A 185 5.53 -19.59 4.75
C ILE A 185 5.87 -18.80 6.02
N GLU A 186 7.14 -18.39 6.13
CA GLU A 186 7.67 -17.69 7.30
C GLU A 186 7.68 -16.16 7.17
N THR A 187 7.38 -15.62 5.99
CA THR A 187 7.27 -14.17 5.70
C THR A 187 5.82 -13.73 5.60
N LYS A 188 5.54 -12.41 5.75
CA LYS A 188 4.20 -11.87 5.54
C LYS A 188 3.85 -11.89 4.05
N VAL A 189 2.79 -12.60 3.69
CA VAL A 189 2.23 -12.72 2.35
C VAL A 189 0.74 -12.39 2.38
N TYR A 190 0.30 -11.64 1.38
CA TYR A 190 -1.10 -11.36 1.09
C TYR A 190 -1.49 -12.12 -0.18
N TYR A 191 -2.56 -12.90 -0.10
CA TYR A 191 -3.05 -13.68 -1.23
C TYR A 191 -4.52 -13.35 -1.46
N TYR A 192 -4.81 -12.77 -2.62
CA TYR A 192 -6.15 -12.45 -3.07
C TYR A 192 -6.51 -13.34 -4.27
N MET A 193 -7.66 -13.99 -4.21
CA MET A 193 -8.22 -14.75 -5.32
C MET A 193 -9.64 -14.28 -5.61
N ALA A 194 -9.96 -14.09 -6.89
CA ALA A 194 -11.32 -13.73 -7.30
C ALA A 194 -11.81 -14.58 -8.47
N THR A 195 -13.12 -14.82 -8.50
CA THR A 195 -13.87 -15.35 -9.65
C THR A 195 -15.23 -14.61 -9.74
N GLY A 196 -16.09 -15.00 -10.67
CA GLY A 196 -17.45 -14.49 -10.79
C GLY A 196 -18.46 -15.60 -11.06
N THR A 197 -19.73 -15.37 -10.75
CA THR A 197 -20.78 -16.39 -10.95
C THR A 197 -21.06 -16.69 -12.42
N ASP A 198 -20.71 -15.75 -13.31
CA ASP A 198 -20.87 -15.84 -14.77
C ASP A 198 -19.49 -16.02 -15.46
N ASP A 199 -18.48 -16.48 -14.71
CA ASP A 199 -17.16 -16.85 -15.21
C ASP A 199 -17.22 -18.17 -16.02
N ILE A 200 -16.09 -18.60 -16.58
CA ILE A 200 -15.96 -19.93 -17.16
C ILE A 200 -16.21 -20.95 -16.04
N GLN A 201 -17.20 -21.83 -16.25
CA GLN A 201 -17.73 -22.71 -15.21
C GLN A 201 -16.63 -23.51 -14.51
N ASP A 202 -15.74 -24.16 -15.28
CA ASP A 202 -14.66 -24.97 -14.72
C ASP A 202 -13.67 -24.13 -13.87
N LEU A 203 -13.34 -22.91 -14.31
CA LEU A 203 -12.46 -22.00 -13.57
C LEU A 203 -13.09 -21.54 -12.26
N MET A 204 -14.38 -21.19 -12.29
CA MET A 204 -15.14 -20.81 -11.10
C MET A 204 -15.20 -21.97 -10.10
N GLU A 205 -15.56 -23.17 -10.56
CA GLU A 205 -15.67 -24.35 -9.69
C GLU A 205 -14.31 -24.70 -9.05
N ASN A 206 -13.21 -24.60 -9.82
CA ASN A 206 -11.85 -24.81 -9.33
C ASN A 206 -11.43 -23.74 -8.30
N ALA A 207 -11.73 -22.46 -8.56
CA ALA A 207 -11.45 -21.38 -7.61
C ALA A 207 -12.26 -21.55 -6.31
N GLU A 208 -13.53 -21.97 -6.40
CA GLU A 208 -14.34 -22.28 -5.23
C GLU A 208 -13.83 -23.49 -4.45
N ALA A 209 -13.36 -24.52 -5.13
CA ALA A 209 -12.75 -25.69 -4.52
C ALA A 209 -11.46 -25.32 -3.77
N LEU A 210 -10.56 -24.57 -4.40
CA LEU A 210 -9.35 -24.06 -3.75
C LEU A 210 -9.70 -23.18 -2.55
N ASN A 211 -10.68 -22.29 -2.68
CA ASN A 211 -11.12 -21.45 -1.57
C ASN A 211 -11.57 -22.27 -0.35
N LYS A 212 -12.31 -23.37 -0.55
CA LYS A 212 -12.71 -24.27 0.54
C LYS A 212 -11.50 -24.86 1.27
N SER A 213 -10.41 -25.14 0.55
CA SER A 213 -9.17 -25.64 1.12
C SER A 213 -8.38 -24.55 1.86
N LEU A 214 -8.37 -23.31 1.35
CA LEU A 214 -7.57 -22.21 1.90
C LEU A 214 -8.22 -21.50 3.09
N VAL A 215 -9.54 -21.35 3.12
CA VAL A 215 -10.25 -20.59 4.18
C VAL A 215 -10.04 -21.16 5.59
N GLY A 216 -9.73 -22.46 5.69
CA GLY A 216 -9.41 -23.13 6.95
C GLY A 216 -7.99 -22.88 7.47
N LEU A 217 -7.08 -22.41 6.61
CA LEU A 217 -5.67 -22.23 6.93
C LEU A 217 -5.47 -20.91 7.67
N LYS A 218 -5.51 -20.96 9.00
CA LYS A 218 -5.24 -19.79 9.84
C LYS A 218 -3.73 -19.57 9.96
N SER A 219 -3.24 -18.44 9.43
CA SER A 219 -1.86 -18.00 9.59
C SER A 219 -1.80 -16.51 9.91
N LYS A 220 -0.88 -16.10 10.81
CA LYS A 220 -0.57 -14.68 11.02
C LYS A 220 0.33 -14.10 9.90
N LYS A 221 0.97 -14.99 9.14
CA LYS A 221 1.94 -14.69 8.11
C LYS A 221 1.34 -14.76 6.71
N PHE A 222 0.21 -15.45 6.54
CA PHE A 222 -0.49 -15.56 5.27
C PHE A 222 -1.91 -15.01 5.42
N GLU A 223 -2.17 -13.85 4.84
CA GLU A 223 -3.49 -13.22 4.81
C GLU A 223 -4.19 -13.62 3.52
N TYR A 224 -5.27 -14.39 3.64
CA TYR A 224 -6.04 -14.90 2.52
C TYR A 224 -7.35 -14.14 2.34
N PHE A 225 -7.64 -13.73 1.11
CA PHE A 225 -8.87 -13.07 0.72
C PHE A 225 -9.46 -13.73 -0.52
N TYR A 226 -10.78 -13.84 -0.55
CA TYR A 226 -11.53 -14.44 -1.63
C TYR A 226 -12.81 -13.67 -1.92
N ASP A 227 -13.07 -13.40 -3.20
CA ASP A 227 -14.35 -12.86 -3.67
C ASP A 227 -14.88 -13.72 -4.83
N ASN A 228 -16.15 -14.15 -4.73
CA ASN A 228 -16.93 -14.61 -5.89
C ASN A 228 -17.96 -13.53 -6.22
N PHE A 229 -17.74 -12.81 -7.32
CA PHE A 229 -18.56 -11.66 -7.69
C PHE A 229 -19.83 -12.07 -8.45
N ASP A 230 -20.98 -11.77 -7.86
CA ASP A 230 -22.29 -11.97 -8.48
C ASP A 230 -22.40 -11.23 -9.84
N GLY A 231 -22.79 -11.97 -10.88
CA GLY A 231 -22.92 -11.50 -12.26
C GLY A 231 -21.63 -11.01 -12.92
N ALA A 232 -20.46 -11.28 -12.34
CA ALA A 232 -19.18 -10.99 -12.99
C ALA A 232 -18.81 -12.14 -13.93
N THR A 233 -18.41 -11.77 -15.13
CA THR A 233 -17.83 -12.67 -16.15
C THR A 233 -16.33 -12.79 -15.97
N HIS A 234 -15.71 -13.76 -16.67
CA HIS A 234 -14.27 -13.98 -16.74
C HIS A 234 -13.47 -12.67 -16.88
N TYR A 235 -13.89 -11.77 -17.77
CA TYR A 235 -13.18 -10.51 -18.00
C TYR A 235 -13.62 -9.36 -17.07
N SER A 236 -14.90 -9.30 -16.70
CA SER A 236 -15.42 -8.17 -15.92
C SER A 236 -15.07 -8.25 -14.44
N LEU A 237 -14.71 -9.44 -13.93
CA LEU A 237 -14.23 -9.58 -12.55
C LEU A 237 -12.93 -8.82 -12.30
N ALA A 238 -12.07 -8.63 -13.31
CA ALA A 238 -10.81 -7.88 -13.14
C ALA A 238 -11.07 -6.44 -12.67
N GLY A 239 -12.10 -5.79 -13.24
CA GLY A 239 -12.52 -4.44 -12.84
C GLY A 239 -13.11 -4.34 -11.44
N ARG A 240 -13.40 -5.47 -10.77
CA ARG A 240 -13.91 -5.54 -9.39
C ARG A 240 -12.84 -6.05 -8.42
N GLY A 241 -12.09 -7.07 -8.84
CA GLY A 241 -11.09 -7.75 -8.03
C GLY A 241 -9.85 -6.92 -7.77
N ILE A 242 -9.34 -6.19 -8.77
CA ILE A 242 -8.15 -5.33 -8.62
C ILE A 242 -8.34 -4.29 -7.50
N PRO A 243 -9.39 -3.45 -7.50
CA PRO A 243 -9.55 -2.47 -6.43
C PRO A 243 -9.74 -3.13 -5.06
N ASN A 244 -10.54 -4.21 -4.99
CA ASN A 244 -10.73 -4.95 -3.74
C ASN A 244 -9.41 -5.51 -3.19
N ALA A 245 -8.59 -6.12 -4.04
CA ALA A 245 -7.32 -6.70 -3.66
C ALA A 245 -6.37 -5.64 -3.08
N LEU A 246 -6.21 -4.51 -3.77
CA LEU A 246 -5.36 -3.41 -3.32
C LEU A 246 -5.83 -2.86 -1.96
N GLU A 247 -7.14 -2.66 -1.77
CA GLU A 247 -7.69 -2.22 -0.48
C GLU A 247 -7.40 -3.20 0.66
N LYS A 248 -7.43 -4.52 0.39
CA LYS A 248 -7.12 -5.54 1.40
C LYS A 248 -5.64 -5.57 1.75
N ILE A 249 -4.78 -5.62 0.72
CA ILE A 249 -3.32 -5.67 0.86
C ILE A 249 -2.80 -4.46 1.64
N PHE A 250 -3.29 -3.26 1.28
CA PHE A 250 -2.84 -2.00 1.88
C PHE A 250 -3.72 -1.51 3.05
N SER A 251 -4.60 -2.35 3.58
CA SER A 251 -5.54 -1.96 4.65
C SER A 251 -4.88 -1.28 5.86
N VAL A 252 -3.68 -1.72 6.25
CA VAL A 252 -2.92 -1.11 7.36
C VAL A 252 -2.38 0.29 7.03
N TYR A 253 -2.14 0.59 5.75
CA TYR A 253 -1.62 1.88 5.30
C TYR A 253 -2.67 3.00 5.34
N ARG A 254 -3.95 2.65 5.24
CA ARG A 254 -5.08 3.60 5.19
C ARG A 254 -5.12 4.51 6.42
N PRO A 255 -5.57 5.77 6.28
CA PRO A 255 -5.81 6.65 7.41
C PRO A 255 -6.81 6.05 8.41
N ILE A 256 -6.69 6.42 9.68
CA ILE A 256 -7.62 5.96 10.73
C ILE A 256 -9.02 6.47 10.43
N SER A 257 -9.89 5.55 10.01
CA SER A 257 -11.27 5.88 9.67
C SER A 257 -12.13 6.13 10.92
N LYS A 258 -13.28 6.81 10.76
CA LYS A 258 -14.28 6.94 11.84
C LYS A 258 -14.74 5.59 12.38
N LYS A 259 -14.83 4.58 11.50
CA LYS A 259 -15.20 3.21 11.87
C LYS A 259 -14.11 2.58 12.72
N GLU A 260 -12.86 2.61 12.27
CA GLU A 260 -11.70 2.10 13.01
C GLU A 260 -11.55 2.78 14.36
N PHE A 261 -11.68 4.12 14.40
CA PHE A 261 -11.69 4.89 15.64
C PHE A 261 -12.72 4.34 16.65
N LYS A 262 -13.98 4.18 16.21
CA LYS A 262 -15.08 3.74 17.08
C LYS A 262 -14.96 2.25 17.46
N ASP A 263 -14.68 1.41 16.48
CA ASP A 263 -14.81 -0.04 16.62
C ASP A 263 -13.54 -0.73 17.11
N VAL A 264 -12.38 -0.11 16.90
CA VAL A 264 -11.07 -0.61 17.32
C VAL A 264 -10.52 0.28 18.44
N ILE A 265 -10.13 1.51 18.13
CA ILE A 265 -9.33 2.36 19.04
C ILE A 265 -10.05 2.64 20.36
N MET A 266 -11.33 3.03 20.30
CA MET A 266 -12.10 3.31 21.52
C MET A 266 -12.30 2.07 22.41
N LYS A 267 -12.23 0.87 21.83
CA LYS A 267 -12.38 -0.41 22.55
C LYS A 267 -11.06 -1.02 23.02
N LEU A 268 -9.91 -0.45 22.65
CA LEU A 268 -8.59 -0.95 23.09
C LEU A 268 -8.43 -0.89 24.61
N GLU A 269 -7.96 -1.97 25.20
CA GLU A 269 -7.54 -1.98 26.61
C GLU A 269 -6.08 -1.51 26.77
N THR A 270 -5.30 -1.60 25.70
CA THR A 270 -3.91 -1.15 25.65
C THR A 270 -3.80 0.39 25.56
N PRO A 271 -2.63 0.96 25.90
CA PRO A 271 -2.37 2.38 25.69
C PRO A 271 -2.48 2.77 24.21
N ILE A 272 -3.25 3.84 23.93
CA ILE A 272 -3.54 4.28 22.55
C ILE A 272 -2.28 4.68 21.78
N HIS A 273 -1.26 5.22 22.45
CA HIS A 273 -0.02 5.59 21.77
C HIS A 273 0.68 4.38 21.16
N LEU A 274 0.58 3.19 21.77
CA LEU A 274 1.16 1.95 21.23
C LEU A 274 0.48 1.55 19.94
N TYR A 275 -0.85 1.69 19.84
CA TYR A 275 -1.58 1.44 18.59
C TYR A 275 -1.06 2.32 17.44
N LEU A 276 -0.86 3.61 17.71
CA LEU A 276 -0.34 4.54 16.71
C LEU A 276 1.07 4.12 16.25
N THR A 277 1.96 3.83 17.20
CA THR A 277 3.34 3.44 16.87
C THR A 277 3.40 2.09 16.18
N GLU A 278 2.60 1.11 16.61
CA GLU A 278 2.54 -0.23 15.99
C GLU A 278 2.00 -0.17 14.57
N LYS A 279 0.99 0.66 14.29
CA LYS A 279 0.46 0.87 12.93
C LYS A 279 1.56 1.35 11.98
N TYR A 280 2.31 2.38 12.38
CA TYR A 280 3.34 2.95 11.53
C TYR A 280 4.63 2.11 11.47
N GLN A 281 4.97 1.40 12.54
CA GLN A 281 6.02 0.38 12.49
C GLN A 281 5.65 -0.75 11.52
N THR A 282 4.40 -1.19 11.51
CA THR A 282 3.92 -2.21 10.57
C THR A 282 3.99 -1.71 9.12
N ILE A 283 3.70 -0.44 8.87
CA ILE A 283 3.85 0.18 7.54
C ILE A 283 5.32 0.17 7.10
N GLU A 284 6.25 0.53 7.99
CA GLU A 284 7.68 0.50 7.72
C GLU A 284 8.19 -0.93 7.48
N ASP A 285 7.84 -1.86 8.36
CA ASP A 285 8.30 -3.26 8.29
C ASP A 285 7.81 -3.98 7.02
N LEU A 286 6.57 -3.70 6.61
CA LEU A 286 5.97 -4.35 5.44
C LEU A 286 6.36 -3.65 4.14
N PHE A 287 6.26 -2.33 4.10
CA PHE A 287 6.35 -1.58 2.85
C PHE A 287 7.67 -0.83 2.68
N GLY A 288 8.55 -0.83 3.69
CA GLY A 288 9.80 -0.07 3.68
C GLY A 288 9.59 1.45 3.73
N LEU A 289 8.42 1.91 4.18
CA LEU A 289 8.01 3.31 4.12
C LEU A 289 8.18 4.00 5.47
N THR A 290 8.99 5.05 5.49
CA THR A 290 9.30 5.84 6.70
C THR A 290 8.59 7.20 6.70
N ASN A 291 7.41 7.28 6.08
CA ASN A 291 6.63 8.51 6.01
C ASN A 291 6.26 9.01 7.42
N PRO A 292 6.24 10.34 7.64
CA PRO A 292 5.67 10.90 8.87
C PRO A 292 4.23 10.44 9.11
N ILE A 293 3.87 10.33 10.39
CA ILE A 293 2.53 9.97 10.83
C ILE A 293 1.56 11.05 10.37
N ARG A 294 0.48 10.65 9.70
CA ARG A 294 -0.53 11.60 9.22
C ARG A 294 -1.09 12.43 10.36
N VAL A 295 -1.25 13.72 10.11
CA VAL A 295 -1.89 14.66 11.05
C VAL A 295 -3.25 14.15 11.53
N ASN A 296 -4.07 13.59 10.64
CA ASN A 296 -5.36 13.01 10.99
C ASN A 296 -5.26 11.80 11.94
N ASP A 297 -4.20 10.99 11.83
CA ASP A 297 -3.99 9.85 12.71
C ASP A 297 -3.51 10.31 14.10
N PHE A 298 -2.68 11.37 14.15
CA PHE A 298 -2.34 12.05 15.40
C PHE A 298 -3.60 12.60 16.08
N ILE A 299 -4.45 13.33 15.36
CA ILE A 299 -5.69 13.90 15.89
C ILE A 299 -6.63 12.79 16.39
N ALA A 300 -6.83 11.73 15.60
CA ALA A 300 -7.69 10.62 15.96
C ALA A 300 -7.22 9.94 17.25
N THR A 301 -5.93 9.60 17.35
CA THR A 301 -5.39 8.91 18.52
C THR A 301 -5.30 9.81 19.75
N ALA A 302 -4.92 11.09 19.61
CA ALA A 302 -4.95 12.06 20.69
C ALA A 302 -6.37 12.27 21.24
N THR A 303 -7.35 12.41 20.34
CA THR A 303 -8.78 12.51 20.72
C THR A 303 -9.25 11.28 21.50
N ALA A 304 -8.84 10.08 21.09
CA ALA A 304 -9.15 8.87 21.84
C ALA A 304 -8.48 8.88 23.22
N ALA A 305 -7.23 9.33 23.31
CA ALA A 305 -6.47 9.39 24.55
C ALA A 305 -7.13 10.34 25.56
N GLU A 306 -7.55 11.54 25.12
CA GLU A 306 -8.31 12.48 25.94
C GLU A 306 -9.65 11.88 26.41
N LYS A 307 -10.44 11.29 25.50
CA LYS A 307 -11.74 10.68 25.85
C LYS A 307 -11.62 9.57 26.88
N LYS A 308 -10.54 8.79 26.82
CA LYS A 308 -10.25 7.70 27.76
C LYS A 308 -9.41 8.15 28.96
N LYS A 309 -9.08 9.44 29.05
CA LYS A 309 -8.22 10.03 30.09
C LYS A 309 -6.85 9.32 30.20
N GLN A 310 -6.33 8.82 29.08
CA GLN A 310 -5.00 8.22 28.99
C GLN A 310 -3.96 9.32 28.77
N TRP A 311 -3.68 10.11 29.81
CA TRP A 311 -2.81 11.29 29.71
C TRP A 311 -1.36 10.95 29.31
N GLU A 312 -0.82 9.82 29.76
CA GLU A 312 0.50 9.38 29.30
C GLU A 312 0.51 9.03 27.81
N SER A 313 -0.54 8.39 27.29
CA SER A 313 -0.68 8.21 25.84
C SER A 313 -0.74 9.55 25.11
N LEU A 314 -1.47 10.54 25.65
CA LEU A 314 -1.53 11.88 25.08
C LEU A 314 -0.13 12.54 25.04
N ARG A 315 0.66 12.42 26.11
CA ARG A 315 2.03 12.95 26.18
C ARG A 315 2.93 12.32 25.11
N GLU A 316 2.91 10.99 24.96
CA GLU A 316 3.74 10.30 23.97
C GLU A 316 3.33 10.67 22.54
N ILE A 317 2.03 10.68 22.24
CA ILE A 317 1.48 11.10 20.93
C ILE A 317 1.87 12.55 20.62
N ALA A 318 1.72 13.46 21.58
CA ALA A 318 2.05 14.87 21.39
C ALA A 318 3.56 15.11 21.22
N THR A 319 4.39 14.33 21.91
CA THR A 319 5.85 14.37 21.77
C THR A 319 6.28 13.89 20.38
N LEU A 320 5.67 12.81 19.87
CA LEU A 320 5.89 12.35 18.50
C LEU A 320 5.43 13.38 17.47
N ALA A 321 4.24 13.96 17.64
CA ALA A 321 3.72 15.00 16.76
C ALA A 321 4.65 16.22 16.72
N LYS A 322 5.13 16.68 17.88
CA LYS A 322 6.10 17.80 17.95
C LYS A 322 7.45 17.46 17.31
N LYS A 323 7.89 16.20 17.38
CA LYS A 323 9.13 15.74 16.74
C LYS A 323 9.02 15.70 15.22
N GLN A 324 7.90 15.20 14.69
CA GLN A 324 7.70 15.02 13.25
C GLN A 324 7.17 16.29 12.55
N TYR A 325 6.44 17.13 13.27
CA TYR A 325 5.84 18.39 12.79
C TYR A 325 6.21 19.57 13.71
N PRO A 326 7.51 19.90 13.87
CA PRO A 326 7.98 20.91 14.83
C PRO A 326 7.50 22.34 14.54
N ASP A 327 7.17 22.62 13.28
CA ASP A 327 6.72 23.92 12.81
C ASP A 327 5.20 24.12 12.95
N THR A 328 4.49 23.10 13.43
CA THR A 328 3.03 23.13 13.60
C THR A 328 2.59 23.24 15.04
N ALA A 329 1.40 23.77 15.27
CA ALA A 329 0.78 23.92 16.58
C ALA A 329 0.33 22.56 17.19
N LEU A 330 0.27 21.48 16.39
CA LEU A 330 -0.31 20.19 16.76
C LEU A 330 0.29 19.58 18.04
N GLY A 331 1.62 19.43 18.07
CA GLY A 331 2.31 18.85 19.22
C GLY A 331 2.26 19.74 20.47
N PHE A 332 2.30 21.06 20.28
CA PHE A 332 2.21 22.03 21.38
C PHE A 332 0.82 22.02 22.03
N TYR A 333 -0.24 21.96 21.23
CA TYR A 333 -1.61 21.86 21.74
C TYR A 333 -1.78 20.65 22.65
N TYR A 334 -1.46 19.45 22.17
CA TYR A 334 -1.69 18.24 22.94
C TYR A 334 -0.74 18.09 24.15
N LEU A 335 0.49 18.60 24.08
CA LEU A 335 1.38 18.69 25.26
C LEU A 335 0.84 19.68 26.30
N GLY A 336 0.29 20.81 25.86
CA GLY A 336 -0.36 21.77 26.75
C GLY A 336 -1.57 21.15 27.45
N ARG A 337 -2.41 20.41 26.71
CA ARG A 337 -3.55 19.65 27.25
C ARG A 337 -3.11 18.63 28.29
N TYR A 338 -2.04 17.88 28.02
CA TYR A 338 -1.45 16.98 29.00
C TYR A 338 -1.12 17.71 30.32
N TYR A 339 -0.37 18.81 30.25
CA TYR A 339 0.02 19.55 31.45
C TYR A 339 -1.17 20.21 32.17
N GLU A 340 -2.22 20.64 31.45
CA GLU A 340 -3.46 21.12 32.09
C GLU A 340 -4.10 20.02 32.94
N GLU A 341 -4.28 18.84 32.35
CA GLU A 341 -5.04 17.74 32.94
C GLU A 341 -4.24 16.96 34.02
N THR A 342 -2.90 17.06 34.01
CA THR A 342 -2.05 16.48 35.07
C THR A 342 -1.68 17.46 36.19
N GLY A 343 -2.21 18.69 36.18
CA GLY A 343 -2.03 19.66 37.26
C GLY A 343 -0.71 20.43 37.21
N GLU A 344 -0.17 20.66 36.00
CA GLU A 344 1.03 21.45 35.76
C GLU A 344 0.73 22.75 34.96
N PRO A 345 -0.14 23.65 35.46
CA PRO A 345 -0.68 24.79 34.70
C PRO A 345 0.41 25.75 34.19
N LYS A 346 1.47 26.00 34.97
CA LYS A 346 2.60 26.83 34.51
C LYS A 346 3.32 26.24 33.29
N LYS A 347 3.44 24.91 33.21
CA LYS A 347 4.03 24.25 32.03
C LYS A 347 3.06 24.24 30.86
N ALA A 348 1.76 24.03 31.10
CA ALA A 348 0.73 24.15 30.08
C ALA A 348 0.75 25.53 29.41
N MET A 349 0.68 26.61 30.21
CA MET A 349 0.72 28.00 29.74
C MET A 349 1.95 28.26 28.85
N ARG A 350 3.15 27.89 29.32
CA ARG A 350 4.40 28.06 28.55
C ARG A 350 4.40 27.23 27.27
N THR A 351 3.81 26.04 27.29
CA THR A 351 3.73 25.16 26.11
C THR A 351 2.82 25.78 25.06
N TYR A 352 1.67 26.31 25.45
CA TYR A 352 0.77 27.02 24.53
C TYR A 352 1.39 28.29 23.95
N GLN A 353 2.04 29.12 24.78
CA GLN A 353 2.77 30.30 24.31
C GLN A 353 3.90 29.95 23.34
N GLY A 354 4.53 28.79 23.52
CA GLY A 354 5.56 28.28 22.63
C GLY A 354 5.07 27.92 21.21
N ALA A 355 3.76 27.96 20.97
CA ALA A 355 3.15 27.75 19.66
C ALA A 355 2.86 29.05 18.88
N TYR A 356 3.21 30.22 19.43
CA TYR A 356 2.85 31.54 18.85
C TYR A 356 3.27 31.74 17.39
N ASP A 357 4.39 31.13 16.99
CA ASP A 357 4.97 31.23 15.65
C ASP A 357 4.72 29.99 14.78
N LYS A 358 3.83 29.08 15.21
CA LYS A 358 3.60 27.79 14.57
C LYS A 358 2.43 27.82 13.62
N GLU A 359 2.51 26.99 12.58
CA GLU A 359 1.44 26.79 11.63
C GLU A 359 0.21 26.17 12.31
N GLU A 360 -0.96 26.72 12.01
CA GLU A 360 -2.24 26.22 12.49
C GLU A 360 -2.58 24.88 11.84
N VAL A 361 -3.27 24.01 12.57
CA VAL A 361 -3.59 22.65 12.10
C VAL A 361 -5.06 22.35 12.37
N GLU A 362 -5.84 22.16 11.31
CA GLU A 362 -7.27 21.83 11.39
C GLU A 362 -8.05 22.81 12.29
N PHE A 363 -8.40 22.40 13.51
CA PHE A 363 -9.12 23.21 14.50
C PHE A 363 -8.19 23.91 15.51
N ILE A 364 -6.88 23.67 15.43
CA ILE A 364 -5.87 24.18 16.37
C ILE A 364 -5.32 25.50 15.82
N THR A 365 -5.86 26.62 16.32
CA THR A 365 -5.43 27.97 15.93
C THR A 365 -4.48 28.58 16.96
N THR A 366 -3.66 29.54 16.53
CA THR A 366 -2.73 30.26 17.41
C THR A 366 -3.51 31.01 18.49
N ASP A 367 -4.56 31.72 18.11
CA ASP A 367 -5.43 32.47 19.02
C ASP A 367 -6.01 31.57 20.12
N MET A 368 -6.49 30.37 19.75
CA MET A 368 -7.02 29.41 20.73
C MET A 368 -5.96 29.01 21.77
N LEU A 369 -4.71 28.82 21.36
CA LEU A 369 -3.62 28.47 22.28
C LEU A 369 -3.25 29.64 23.19
N LEU A 370 -3.21 30.86 22.66
CA LEU A 370 -2.94 32.06 23.45
C LEU A 370 -4.05 32.33 24.46
N ASP A 371 -5.31 32.20 24.07
CA ASP A 371 -6.47 32.34 24.96
C ASP A 371 -6.40 31.32 26.12
N LYS A 372 -6.01 30.07 25.82
CA LYS A 372 -5.77 29.06 26.85
C LYS A 372 -4.64 29.47 27.81
N ALA A 373 -3.53 29.99 27.28
CA ALA A 373 -2.41 30.44 28.09
C ALA A 373 -2.80 31.63 28.99
N ASP A 374 -3.51 32.61 28.45
CA ASP A 374 -3.95 33.80 29.18
C ASP A 374 -4.97 33.46 30.26
N LYS A 375 -5.88 32.52 29.97
CA LYS A 375 -6.80 31.99 30.99
C LYS A 375 -6.06 31.31 32.13
N ILE A 376 -5.05 30.48 31.85
CA ILE A 376 -4.22 29.87 32.90
C ILE A 376 -3.49 30.95 33.70
N LYS A 377 -2.99 32.00 33.04
CA LYS A 377 -2.33 33.11 33.71
C LYS A 377 -3.27 33.84 34.67
N GLU A 378 -4.51 34.09 34.26
CA GLU A 378 -5.55 34.69 35.09
C GLU A 378 -5.93 33.79 36.27
N ASP A 379 -6.23 32.51 36.01
CA ASP A 379 -6.69 31.55 37.02
C ASP A 379 -5.64 31.28 38.12
N PHE A 380 -4.34 31.36 37.80
CA PHE A 380 -3.24 31.02 38.72
C PHE A 380 -2.35 32.21 39.14
N GLY A 381 -2.58 33.41 38.59
CA GLY A 381 -1.87 34.64 38.96
C GLY A 381 -0.39 34.68 38.57
N TYR A 382 -0.04 34.21 37.37
CA TYR A 382 1.35 34.15 36.87
C TYR A 382 1.87 35.42 36.19
#